data_AF-X0SUT8-F1
#
_entry.id   AF-X0SUT8-F1
#
_cell.length_a   1.000
_cell.length_b   1.000
_cell.length_c   1.000
_cell.angle_alpha   90.00
_cell.angle_beta   90.00
_cell.angle_gamma   90.00
#
_symmetry.space_group_name_H-M   'P 1'
#
loop_
_entity.id
_entity.type
_entity.pdbx_description
1 polymer ?
#
loop_
_entity_poly.entity_id
_entity_poly.type
_entity_poly.pdbx_seq_one_letter_code
_entity_poly.pdbx_strand_id
1 'polypeptide(L)'
;LPTLSDEDGFLLEDNLTVYSSPQVGDTANNKATRAFLSFDISSIPPGSIIVSAKLNLSNITQVHEPDFDSLGHFEIYFYEYGGFSDLDSSDFNAPGILVKGARISNYPLNPWYVDVTQSWDGVNTEPYFQNLVNAIKDRCQLKLQFSLLTNMDSSTDMFGLGNVDLQVVYLP
;
A
#
# COMPACT_ATOMS: atom_id res chain seq x y z
N LEU A 1 -13.81 -1.32 5.00
CA LEU A 1 -13.45 0.10 5.14
C LEU A 1 -12.94 0.55 3.78
N PRO A 2 -13.64 1.44 3.08
CA PRO A 2 -13.13 2.01 1.82
C PRO A 2 -11.89 2.87 2.10
N THR A 3 -11.13 3.20 1.05
CA THR A 3 -10.07 4.20 1.19
C THR A 3 -10.65 5.60 1.41
N LEU A 4 -9.85 6.47 2.02
CA LEU A 4 -10.06 7.91 2.04
C LEU A 4 -9.50 8.47 0.72
N SER A 5 -10.31 8.46 -0.34
CA SER A 5 -9.86 8.81 -1.70
C SER A 5 -9.23 10.20 -1.83
N ASP A 6 -9.59 11.13 -0.95
CA ASP A 6 -9.03 12.49 -0.92
C ASP A 6 -7.63 12.54 -0.27
N GLU A 7 -7.18 11.43 0.32
CA GLU A 7 -5.84 11.25 0.92
C GLU A 7 -4.93 10.33 0.10
N ASP A 8 -5.53 9.47 -0.73
CA ASP A 8 -4.82 8.54 -1.59
C ASP A 8 -4.03 9.27 -2.69
N GLY A 9 -2.95 8.65 -3.15
CA GLY A 9 -2.22 9.15 -4.29
C GLY A 9 -1.03 8.32 -4.71
N PHE A 10 -0.22 8.86 -5.62
CA PHE A 10 1.09 8.30 -5.95
C PHE A 10 2.09 9.40 -6.25
N LEU A 11 3.36 9.06 -6.06
CA LEU A 11 4.50 9.87 -6.51
C LEU A 11 5.13 9.21 -7.73
N LEU A 12 5.42 10.03 -8.75
CA LEU A 12 6.17 9.65 -9.94
C LEU A 12 7.64 10.07 -9.79
N GLU A 13 8.58 9.16 -10.03
CA GLU A 13 10.02 9.41 -9.88
C GLU A 13 10.55 10.63 -10.65
N ASP A 14 9.93 10.97 -11.79
CA ASP A 14 10.40 12.03 -12.69
C ASP A 14 10.36 13.43 -12.07
N ASN A 15 9.20 13.79 -11.51
CA ASN A 15 8.96 15.13 -10.99
C ASN A 15 8.63 15.13 -9.49
N LEU A 16 8.52 13.95 -8.88
CA LEU A 16 8.19 13.76 -7.47
C LEU A 16 6.95 14.55 -7.04
N THR A 17 6.02 14.71 -7.97
CA THR A 17 4.73 15.37 -7.76
C THR A 17 3.71 14.33 -7.34
N VAL A 18 2.83 14.70 -6.42
CA VAL A 18 1.74 13.85 -5.93
C VAL A 18 0.56 13.93 -6.89
N TYR A 19 0.00 12.78 -7.24
CA TYR A 19 -1.21 12.65 -8.06
C TYR A 19 -2.27 11.83 -7.32
N SER A 20 -3.55 12.17 -7.48
CA SER A 20 -4.68 11.61 -6.70
C SER A 20 -5.20 10.24 -7.15
N SER A 21 -4.61 9.63 -8.18
CA SER A 21 -5.06 8.34 -8.72
C SER A 21 -4.01 7.27 -8.42
N PRO A 22 -4.06 6.58 -7.26
CA PRO A 22 -2.96 5.73 -6.79
C PRO A 22 -2.59 4.64 -7.80
N GLN A 23 -1.33 4.68 -8.22
CA GLN A 23 -0.71 3.78 -9.19
C GLN A 23 0.66 3.32 -8.68
N VAL A 24 1.01 2.07 -8.98
CA VAL A 24 2.26 1.45 -8.55
C VAL A 24 2.80 0.55 -9.66
N GLY A 25 4.10 0.68 -9.94
CA GLY A 25 4.73 0.12 -11.14
C GLY A 25 5.64 1.15 -11.79
N ASP A 26 5.76 1.11 -13.10
CA ASP A 26 6.46 2.12 -13.87
C ASP A 26 5.65 2.60 -15.09
N THR A 27 6.21 3.58 -15.79
CA THR A 27 5.57 4.24 -16.94
C THR A 27 6.40 4.02 -18.20
N ALA A 28 5.82 4.27 -19.38
CA ALA A 28 6.51 4.16 -20.67
C ALA A 28 7.78 5.01 -20.83
N ASN A 29 8.04 5.95 -19.91
CA ASN A 29 9.28 6.72 -19.84
C ASN A 29 10.33 6.11 -18.89
N ASN A 30 10.11 4.87 -18.43
CA ASN A 30 10.92 4.15 -17.44
C ASN A 30 11.06 4.94 -16.13
N LYS A 31 9.91 5.37 -15.60
CA LYS A 31 9.82 6.13 -14.34
C LYS A 31 8.95 5.38 -13.36
N ALA A 32 9.51 5.09 -12.19
CA ALA A 32 8.82 4.38 -11.12
C ALA A 32 7.68 5.20 -10.50
N THR A 33 6.66 4.50 -10.03
CA THR A 33 5.55 5.05 -9.25
C THR A 33 5.44 4.32 -7.91
N ARG A 34 5.09 5.05 -6.86
CA ARG A 34 4.77 4.49 -5.54
C ARG A 34 3.45 5.04 -5.07
N ALA A 35 2.55 4.14 -4.69
CA ALA A 35 1.21 4.50 -4.27
C ALA A 35 1.10 4.63 -2.75
N PHE A 36 0.16 5.44 -2.33
CA PHE A 36 -0.19 5.72 -0.95
C PHE A 36 -1.69 5.56 -0.79
N LEU A 37 -2.10 4.75 0.19
CA LEU A 37 -3.50 4.48 0.50
C LEU A 37 -3.78 4.82 1.96
N SER A 38 -4.90 5.47 2.24
CA SER A 38 -5.36 5.79 3.60
C SER A 38 -6.71 5.12 3.86
N PHE A 39 -6.87 4.53 5.04
CA PHE A 39 -8.12 3.92 5.47
C PHE A 39 -8.57 4.51 6.80
N ASP A 40 -9.81 4.98 6.87
CA ASP A 40 -10.44 5.40 8.12
C ASP A 40 -10.69 4.19 9.02
N ILE A 41 -10.03 4.17 10.17
CA ILE A 41 -10.20 3.16 11.22
C ILE A 41 -10.81 3.75 12.50
N SER A 42 -11.16 5.04 12.51
CA SER A 42 -11.72 5.75 13.67
C SER A 42 -13.02 5.15 14.18
N SER A 43 -13.76 4.43 13.32
CA SER A 43 -15.00 3.75 13.69
C SER A 43 -14.77 2.49 14.54
N ILE A 44 -13.53 1.99 14.65
CA ILE A 44 -13.21 0.82 15.48
C ILE A 44 -13.21 1.26 16.95
N PRO A 45 -14.05 0.66 17.82
CA PRO A 45 -14.12 1.07 19.23
C PRO A 45 -12.78 0.89 19.96
N PRO A 46 -12.34 1.87 20.78
CA PRO A 46 -11.17 1.71 21.64
C PRO A 46 -11.29 0.47 22.53
N GLY A 47 -10.21 -0.29 22.65
CA GLY A 47 -10.17 -1.56 23.40
C GLY A 47 -10.58 -2.80 22.61
N SER A 48 -11.02 -2.64 21.35
CA SER A 48 -11.33 -3.78 20.48
C SER A 48 -10.09 -4.66 20.22
N ILE A 49 -10.30 -5.97 20.19
CA ILE A 49 -9.27 -6.96 19.88
C ILE A 49 -9.34 -7.29 18.38
N ILE A 50 -8.30 -6.95 17.64
CA ILE A 50 -8.20 -7.20 16.21
C ILE A 50 -7.91 -8.68 15.97
N VAL A 51 -8.85 -9.35 15.31
CA VAL A 51 -8.72 -10.75 14.89
C VAL A 51 -8.01 -10.84 13.55
N SER A 52 -8.35 -9.95 12.62
CA SER A 52 -7.66 -9.85 11.32
C SER A 52 -7.92 -8.50 10.66
N ALA A 53 -6.93 -7.99 9.92
CA ALA A 53 -7.08 -6.90 8.97
C ALA A 53 -6.54 -7.35 7.61
N LYS A 54 -7.34 -7.26 6.54
CA LYS A 54 -6.99 -7.73 5.20
C LYS A 54 -7.20 -6.64 4.16
N LEU A 55 -6.15 -6.32 3.42
CA LEU A 55 -6.23 -5.48 2.23
C LEU A 55 -6.77 -6.32 1.07
N ASN A 56 -7.89 -5.89 0.49
CA ASN A 56 -8.50 -6.52 -0.67
C ASN A 56 -8.03 -5.83 -1.96
N LEU A 57 -7.15 -6.50 -2.70
CA LEU A 57 -6.61 -6.07 -3.99
C LEU A 57 -7.31 -6.76 -5.17
N SER A 58 -8.42 -7.47 -4.95
CA SER A 58 -9.06 -8.30 -5.99
C SER A 58 -9.68 -7.48 -7.14
N ASN A 59 -9.86 -6.17 -6.97
CA ASN A 59 -10.51 -5.28 -7.95
C ASN A 59 -9.55 -4.22 -8.54
N ILE A 60 -8.25 -4.41 -8.39
CA ILE A 60 -7.25 -3.51 -9.00
C ILE A 60 -7.29 -3.65 -10.53
N THR A 61 -6.88 -2.60 -11.23
CA THR A 61 -6.65 -2.67 -12.68
C THR A 61 -5.20 -3.01 -12.96
N GLN A 62 -4.94 -3.92 -13.87
CA GLN A 62 -3.60 -4.20 -14.37
C GLN A 62 -3.43 -3.58 -15.76
N VAL A 63 -2.30 -2.93 -15.98
CA VAL A 63 -1.84 -2.43 -17.28
C VAL A 63 -0.58 -3.20 -17.64
N HIS A 64 -0.59 -3.89 -18.78
CA HIS A 64 0.50 -4.75 -19.28
C HIS A 64 1.00 -5.79 -18.26
N GLU A 65 2.31 -5.89 -18.03
CA GLU A 65 2.98 -7.00 -17.31
C GLU A 65 3.78 -6.51 -16.08
N PRO A 66 3.11 -5.93 -15.06
CA PRO A 66 3.74 -5.60 -13.77
C PRO A 66 3.93 -6.91 -12.98
N ASP A 67 4.93 -7.68 -13.38
CA ASP A 67 5.21 -9.02 -12.88
C ASP A 67 6.49 -9.09 -12.02
N PHE A 68 6.75 -10.27 -11.48
CA PHE A 68 7.92 -10.49 -10.63
C PHE A 68 9.24 -10.46 -11.41
N ASP A 69 9.24 -10.91 -12.65
CA ASP A 69 10.46 -11.02 -13.46
C ASP A 69 10.90 -9.64 -13.99
N SER A 70 9.96 -8.71 -14.15
CA SER A 70 10.18 -7.34 -14.61
C SER A 70 10.45 -6.37 -13.46
N LEU A 71 9.54 -6.27 -12.49
CA LEU A 71 9.56 -5.23 -11.44
C LEU A 71 9.96 -5.78 -10.06
N GLY A 72 10.23 -7.08 -9.95
CA GLY A 72 10.62 -7.73 -8.70
C GLY A 72 9.44 -7.91 -7.75
N HIS A 73 9.65 -7.81 -6.44
CA HIS A 73 8.56 -8.02 -5.49
C HIS A 73 7.57 -6.85 -5.48
N PHE A 74 6.28 -7.17 -5.36
CA PHE A 74 5.28 -6.20 -4.95
C PHE A 74 5.32 -6.08 -3.43
N GLU A 75 5.60 -4.89 -2.92
CA GLU A 75 5.88 -4.62 -1.51
C GLU A 75 4.86 -3.64 -0.92
N ILE A 76 4.34 -3.98 0.26
CA ILE A 76 3.39 -3.13 1.00
C ILE A 76 3.97 -2.82 2.37
N TYR A 77 4.01 -1.54 2.70
CA TYR A 77 4.55 -1.03 3.96
C TYR A 77 3.47 -0.26 4.71
N PHE A 78 3.46 -0.36 6.04
CA PHE A 78 2.85 0.65 6.88
C PHE A 78 3.67 1.94 6.81
N TYR A 79 3.01 3.06 6.52
CA TYR A 79 3.64 4.36 6.39
C TYR A 79 2.64 5.46 6.72
N GLU A 80 2.79 6.11 7.88
CA GLU A 80 1.93 7.21 8.33
C GLU A 80 2.38 8.53 7.68
N TYR A 81 1.80 8.90 6.53
CA TYR A 81 2.16 10.10 5.78
C TYR A 81 1.28 11.33 6.08
N GLY A 82 0.18 11.18 6.81
CA GLY A 82 -0.74 12.30 7.06
C GLY A 82 -1.78 12.45 5.95
N GLY A 83 -2.14 13.69 5.58
CA GLY A 83 -3.08 13.94 4.48
C GLY A 83 -2.41 13.96 3.11
N PHE A 84 -3.20 14.08 2.03
CA PHE A 84 -2.66 14.23 0.68
C PHE A 84 -1.70 15.42 0.54
N SER A 85 -1.99 16.53 1.24
CA SER A 85 -1.14 17.73 1.23
C SER A 85 0.18 17.56 1.96
N ASP A 86 0.30 16.52 2.78
CA ASP A 86 1.52 16.22 3.53
C ASP A 86 2.47 15.32 2.72
N LEU A 87 1.98 14.68 1.65
CA LEU A 87 2.82 13.95 0.72
C LEU A 87 3.72 14.92 -0.07
N ASP A 88 5.00 14.61 -0.10
CA ASP A 88 6.02 15.32 -0.83
C ASP A 88 7.08 14.38 -1.43
N SER A 89 8.07 14.97 -2.08
CA SER A 89 9.14 14.24 -2.76
C SER A 89 9.95 13.30 -1.86
N SER A 90 10.02 13.56 -0.56
CA SER A 90 10.76 12.75 0.41
C SER A 90 10.07 11.41 0.68
N ASP A 91 8.73 11.35 0.57
CA ASP A 91 7.94 10.14 0.78
C ASP A 91 8.24 9.05 -0.26
N PHE A 92 8.72 9.45 -1.45
CA PHE A 92 9.08 8.51 -2.49
C PHE A 92 10.10 7.49 -1.98
N ASN A 93 11.17 7.93 -1.31
CA ASN A 93 12.20 7.04 -0.76
C ASN A 93 12.09 6.85 0.75
N ALA A 94 11.13 7.47 1.42
CA ALA A 94 10.93 7.31 2.84
C ALA A 94 10.75 5.83 3.21
N PRO A 95 11.43 5.35 4.26
CA PRO A 95 11.28 3.99 4.73
C PRO A 95 9.90 3.82 5.39
N GLY A 96 9.20 2.76 5.04
CA GLY A 96 8.03 2.27 5.77
C GLY A 96 8.39 1.00 6.54
N ILE A 97 7.44 0.49 7.33
CA ILE A 97 7.59 -0.80 8.03
C ILE A 97 6.88 -1.86 7.21
N LEU A 98 7.61 -2.89 6.75
CA LEU A 98 7.06 -3.91 5.85
C LEU A 98 5.89 -4.64 6.52
N VAL A 99 4.78 -4.78 5.80
CA VAL A 99 3.69 -5.66 6.21
C VAL A 99 4.19 -7.10 6.14
N LYS A 100 3.92 -7.90 7.18
CA LYS A 100 4.38 -9.28 7.26
C LYS A 100 3.87 -10.10 6.07
N GLY A 101 4.79 -10.70 5.31
CA GLY A 101 4.47 -11.50 4.12
C GLY A 101 4.06 -10.69 2.90
N ALA A 102 4.07 -9.35 2.96
CA ALA A 102 3.71 -8.49 1.85
C ALA A 102 4.90 -8.13 0.96
N ARG A 103 5.90 -9.02 0.87
CA ARG A 103 6.92 -9.01 -0.18
C ARG A 103 6.56 -10.13 -1.15
N ILE A 104 5.71 -9.81 -2.11
CA ILE A 104 4.94 -10.78 -2.91
C ILE A 104 5.66 -11.02 -4.25
N SER A 105 5.80 -12.28 -4.64
CA SER A 105 6.40 -12.69 -5.93
C SER A 105 5.41 -13.38 -6.88
N ASN A 106 4.18 -13.61 -6.42
CA ASN A 106 3.14 -14.23 -7.22
C ASN A 106 1.84 -13.49 -6.95
N TYR A 107 1.29 -12.84 -7.98
CA TYR A 107 0.13 -11.95 -7.86
C TYR A 107 -1.10 -12.73 -8.32
N PRO A 108 -1.90 -13.31 -7.42
CA PRO A 108 -3.03 -14.15 -7.83
C PRO A 108 -4.14 -13.36 -8.55
N LEU A 109 -4.08 -12.02 -8.51
CA LEU A 109 -5.01 -11.00 -9.04
C LEU A 109 -6.48 -11.13 -8.63
N ASN A 110 -7.05 -12.35 -8.53
CA ASN A 110 -8.40 -12.57 -8.06
C ASN A 110 -8.64 -14.01 -7.51
N PRO A 111 -9.01 -14.16 -6.22
CA PRO A 111 -9.00 -13.12 -5.19
C PRO A 111 -7.57 -12.81 -4.75
N TRP A 112 -7.28 -11.54 -4.51
CA TRP A 112 -6.01 -11.11 -3.93
C TRP A 112 -6.25 -10.40 -2.60
N TYR A 113 -6.03 -11.13 -1.50
CA TYR A 113 -6.06 -10.60 -0.14
C TYR A 113 -4.66 -10.60 0.46
N VAL A 114 -4.27 -9.50 1.07
CA VAL A 114 -3.02 -9.39 1.84
C VAL A 114 -3.36 -9.18 3.31
N ASP A 115 -2.81 -10.02 4.18
CA ASP A 115 -2.94 -9.82 5.63
C ASP A 115 -2.09 -8.62 6.06
N VAL A 116 -2.75 -7.57 6.54
CA VAL A 116 -2.14 -6.33 7.04
C VAL A 116 -2.34 -6.20 8.56
N THR A 117 -2.42 -7.33 9.27
CA THR A 117 -2.55 -7.33 10.75
C THR A 117 -1.21 -7.07 11.43
N GLN A 118 -0.12 -7.58 10.84
CA GLN A 118 1.21 -7.58 11.45
C GLN A 118 2.23 -6.91 10.56
N SER A 119 3.23 -6.28 11.18
CA SER A 119 4.45 -5.84 10.50
C SER A 119 5.58 -6.84 10.68
N TRP A 120 6.66 -6.68 9.91
CA TRP A 120 7.90 -7.44 10.01
C TRP A 120 9.10 -6.54 9.72
N ASP A 121 10.11 -6.56 10.59
CA ASP A 121 11.34 -5.75 10.46
C ASP A 121 12.54 -6.54 9.88
N GLY A 122 12.31 -7.79 9.44
CA GLY A 122 13.37 -8.72 9.07
C GLY A 122 13.65 -9.80 10.13
N VAL A 123 13.22 -9.56 11.38
CA VAL A 123 13.51 -10.42 12.54
C VAL A 123 12.24 -10.66 13.37
N ASN A 124 11.58 -9.60 13.80
CA ASN A 124 10.44 -9.59 14.70
C ASN A 124 9.15 -9.31 13.95
N THR A 125 8.03 -9.77 14.51
CA THR A 125 6.70 -9.45 14.03
C THR A 125 5.92 -8.74 15.12
N GLU A 126 5.33 -7.60 14.78
CA GLU A 126 4.53 -6.80 15.71
C GLU A 126 3.07 -6.76 15.28
N PRO A 127 2.09 -6.71 16.21
CA PRO A 127 0.68 -6.57 15.89
C PRO A 127 0.35 -5.12 15.49
N TYR A 128 0.95 -4.63 14.41
CA TYR A 128 0.94 -3.23 14.02
C TYR A 128 -0.47 -2.62 13.95
N PHE A 129 -1.42 -3.34 13.33
CA PHE A 129 -2.80 -2.84 13.21
C PHE A 129 -3.48 -2.71 14.58
N GLN A 130 -3.26 -3.67 15.48
CA GLN A 130 -3.74 -3.57 16.86
C GLN A 130 -3.12 -2.36 17.58
N ASN A 131 -1.84 -2.07 17.34
CA ASN A 131 -1.16 -0.94 17.95
C ASN A 131 -1.76 0.40 17.51
N LEU A 132 -2.17 0.53 16.24
CA LEU A 132 -2.91 1.71 15.74
C LEU A 132 -4.22 1.92 16.52
N VAL A 133 -5.00 0.84 16.69
CA VAL A 133 -6.28 0.88 17.43
C VAL A 133 -6.07 1.20 18.90
N ASN A 134 -5.07 0.60 19.55
CA ASN A 134 -4.70 0.90 20.93
C ASN A 134 -4.24 2.35 21.12
N ALA A 135 -3.59 2.91 20.11
CA ALA A 135 -3.15 4.30 20.08
C ALA A 135 -4.27 5.28 19.68
N ILE A 136 -5.49 4.79 19.43
CA ILE A 136 -6.66 5.61 19.03
C ILE A 136 -6.32 6.44 17.78
N LYS A 137 -5.70 5.80 16.79
CA LYS A 137 -5.41 6.42 15.50
C LYS A 137 -6.68 6.46 14.65
N ASP A 138 -6.85 7.54 13.89
CA ASP A 138 -7.97 7.66 12.95
C ASP A 138 -7.71 6.90 11.64
N ARG A 139 -6.44 6.62 11.32
CA ARG A 139 -6.02 6.09 10.02
C ARG A 139 -5.13 4.87 10.13
N CYS A 140 -5.25 3.98 9.16
CA CYS A 140 -4.20 3.05 8.76
C CYS A 140 -3.73 3.44 7.36
N GLN A 141 -2.42 3.65 7.19
CA GLN A 141 -1.85 4.17 5.95
C GLN A 141 -0.80 3.21 5.40
N LEU A 142 -0.87 2.98 4.09
CA LEU A 142 -0.03 2.03 3.38
C LEU A 142 0.72 2.71 2.25
N LYS A 143 1.99 2.34 2.08
CA LYS A 143 2.81 2.64 0.90
C LYS A 143 2.99 1.35 0.11
N LEU A 144 2.71 1.38 -1.19
CA LEU A 144 2.84 0.25 -2.11
C LEU A 144 3.88 0.58 -3.16
N GLN A 145 4.78 -0.36 -3.43
CA GLN A 145 5.85 -0.21 -4.42
C GLN A 145 6.22 -1.54 -5.05
N PHE A 146 6.92 -1.49 -6.18
CA PHE A 146 7.75 -2.60 -6.63
C PHE A 146 9.18 -2.46 -6.13
N SER A 147 9.87 -3.58 -5.93
CA SER A 147 11.24 -3.60 -5.42
C SER A 147 12.28 -3.10 -6.44
N LEU A 148 11.96 -3.21 -7.74
CA LEU A 148 12.70 -2.57 -8.83
C LEU A 148 11.94 -1.33 -9.28
N LEU A 149 12.69 -0.29 -9.66
CA LEU A 149 12.09 0.97 -10.10
C LEU A 149 11.44 0.83 -11.49
N THR A 150 12.07 0.06 -12.38
CA THR A 150 11.62 -0.12 -13.76
C THR A 150 12.30 -1.36 -14.35
N ASN A 151 11.67 -1.96 -15.36
CA ASN A 151 12.24 -3.02 -16.20
C ASN A 151 12.99 -2.45 -17.44
N MET A 152 12.94 -1.13 -17.65
CA MET A 152 13.55 -0.37 -18.76
C MET A 152 13.05 -0.74 -20.16
N ASP A 153 11.83 -1.26 -20.29
CA ASP A 153 11.28 -1.74 -21.57
C ASP A 153 10.48 -0.69 -22.36
N SER A 154 10.30 0.51 -21.80
CA SER A 154 9.47 1.60 -22.36
C SER A 154 7.98 1.25 -22.51
N SER A 155 7.51 0.26 -21.76
CA SER A 155 6.11 -0.07 -21.53
C SER A 155 5.63 0.57 -20.23
N THR A 156 4.31 0.60 -20.05
CA THR A 156 3.71 0.98 -18.77
C THR A 156 3.25 -0.28 -18.08
N ASP A 157 3.95 -0.70 -17.04
CA ASP A 157 3.61 -1.89 -16.26
C ASP A 157 3.17 -1.46 -14.86
N MET A 158 1.86 -1.48 -14.60
CA MET A 158 1.34 -0.96 -13.33
C MET A 158 0.05 -1.61 -12.84
N PHE A 159 -0.15 -1.51 -11.54
CA PHE A 159 -1.44 -1.67 -10.88
C PHE A 159 -2.07 -0.31 -10.56
N GLY A 160 -3.33 -0.15 -10.96
CA GLY A 160 -4.19 0.95 -10.51
C GLY A 160 -5.03 0.53 -9.31
N LEU A 161 -5.00 1.32 -8.23
CA LEU A 161 -5.50 0.92 -6.91
C LEU A 161 -6.82 1.59 -6.51
N GLY A 162 -7.57 2.17 -7.46
CA GLY A 162 -8.77 2.97 -7.16
C GLY A 162 -9.97 2.20 -6.59
N ASN A 163 -9.92 0.87 -6.50
CA ASN A 163 -11.02 0.02 -6.00
C ASN A 163 -10.57 -0.94 -4.90
N VAL A 164 -9.69 -0.48 -4.02
CA VAL A 164 -9.16 -1.27 -2.90
C VAL A 164 -9.97 -1.00 -1.63
N ASP A 165 -10.16 -2.04 -0.80
CA ASP A 165 -10.79 -1.91 0.51
C ASP A 165 -10.04 -2.67 1.59
N LEU A 166 -10.24 -2.27 2.84
CA LEU A 166 -9.68 -2.91 4.02
C LEU A 166 -10.80 -3.62 4.80
N GLN A 167 -10.66 -4.93 4.98
CA GLN A 167 -11.60 -5.77 5.72
C GLN A 167 -11.05 -6.05 7.11
N VAL A 168 -11.74 -5.57 8.15
CA VAL A 168 -11.31 -5.73 9.55
C VAL A 168 -12.33 -6.54 10.31
N VAL A 169 -11.84 -7.55 11.04
CA VAL A 169 -12.61 -8.36 11.97
C VAL A 169 -12.04 -8.12 13.36
N TYR A 170 -12.91 -7.74 14.30
CA TYR A 170 -12.53 -7.48 15.67
C TYR A 170 -13.60 -7.95 16.65
N LEU A 171 -13.18 -8.17 17.89
CA LEU A 171 -14.04 -8.44 19.02
C LEU A 171 -14.11 -7.19 19.90
N PRO A 172 -15.27 -6.94 20.55
CA PRO A 172 -15.40 -5.87 21.53
C PRO A 172 -14.57 -6.13 22.79
#